data_AF-A0A1I6E3P8-F1
#
_entry.id   AF-A0A1I6E3P8-F1
#
_cell.length_a   1.000
_cell.length_b   1.000
_cell.length_c   1.000
_cell.angle_alpha   90.00
_cell.angle_beta   90.00
_cell.angle_gamma   90.00
#
_symmetry.space_group_name_H-M   'P 1'
#
loop_
_entity.id
_entity.type
_entity.pdbx_description
1 polymer ?
#
loop_
_entity_poly.entity_id
_entity_poly.type
_entity_poly.pdbx_seq_one_letter_code
_entity_poly.pdbx_strand_id
1 'polypeptide(L)'
;MYPAREGAYINSNRAFEIPEQLIMPEGYRIMPDGVYREYDESQRLKLISSTPFYVKGLLVNKERGNYMYVVEVGGEEADEIYVSATRGPQEIVRAVAGMTIFLRRREAAKYIEEFLAINFRELPILKKDEDNLMGTEMEPVFDLLVNYIKQNEEKFEDQQWGRFLDRNIVAIRIYVFDEFLISAGISSKKKILNHWKRHGWLQVDNDSKHLARQVRIDGRKQRAYVIHWPDSTPEDEHGVQSGGIKPGDYVVLVNVETGEKTAATLVEPELISDQSDGDLISTASPLGRALLGKCIGETFEVDVDKKTEYRVLDYFSSNTH
;
A
#
# COMPACT_ATOMS: atom_id res chain seq x y z
N MET A 1 -14.30 35.32 -21.44
CA MET A 1 -13.88 35.84 -20.12
C MET A 1 -14.46 34.90 -19.09
N TYR A 2 -13.66 33.97 -18.56
CA TYR A 2 -14.10 33.02 -17.54
C TYR A 2 -13.55 33.48 -16.19
N PRO A 3 -14.34 33.43 -15.09
CA PRO A 3 -13.88 33.91 -13.80
C PRO A 3 -12.87 32.93 -13.20
N ALA A 4 -11.81 33.48 -12.64
CA ALA A 4 -10.84 32.76 -11.83
C ALA A 4 -11.53 32.17 -10.60
N ARG A 5 -11.25 30.91 -10.29
CA ARG A 5 -11.55 30.32 -8.98
C ARG A 5 -10.34 30.55 -8.08
N GLU A 6 -10.55 31.34 -7.03
CA GLU A 6 -9.68 31.40 -5.86
C GLU A 6 -9.90 30.17 -4.98
N GLY A 7 -8.80 29.66 -4.41
CA GLY A 7 -8.84 28.85 -3.18
C GLY A 7 -8.26 27.44 -3.29
N ALA A 8 -6.95 27.31 -3.14
CA ALA A 8 -6.31 26.31 -2.29
C ALA A 8 -4.84 26.73 -2.08
N TYR A 9 -4.49 27.10 -0.85
CA TYR A 9 -3.09 27.20 -0.43
C TYR A 9 -2.57 25.77 -0.23
N ILE A 10 -1.59 25.36 -1.02
CA ILE A 10 -0.70 24.23 -0.71
C ILE A 10 0.72 24.76 -0.66
N ASN A 11 1.45 24.24 0.31
CA ASN A 11 2.71 24.74 0.83
C ASN A 11 3.87 24.50 -0.16
N SER A 12 4.49 25.59 -0.62
CA SER A 12 5.92 25.85 -0.85
C SER A 12 6.78 24.88 -1.69
N ASN A 13 7.20 25.38 -2.87
CA ASN A 13 8.54 25.28 -3.49
C ASN A 13 9.27 23.93 -3.40
N ARG A 14 8.83 22.92 -4.15
CA ARG A 14 9.75 21.86 -4.59
C ARG A 14 10.04 22.08 -6.06
N ALA A 15 11.19 22.69 -6.34
CA ALA A 15 11.68 22.78 -7.71
C ALA A 15 11.76 21.37 -8.30
N PHE A 16 11.49 21.24 -9.59
CA PHE A 16 11.71 19.99 -10.31
C PHE A 16 13.21 19.68 -10.29
N GLU A 17 13.63 18.85 -9.34
CA GLU A 17 15.02 18.50 -9.11
C GLU A 17 15.27 17.11 -9.67
N ILE A 18 16.05 17.07 -10.75
CA ILE A 18 16.62 15.82 -11.23
C ILE A 18 17.63 15.37 -10.18
N PRO A 19 17.54 14.14 -9.64
CA PRO A 19 18.55 13.60 -8.73
C PRO A 19 19.96 13.82 -9.28
N GLU A 20 20.88 14.36 -8.47
CA GLU A 20 22.25 14.73 -8.91
C GLU A 20 23.02 13.56 -9.53
N GLN A 21 22.65 12.33 -9.18
CA GLN A 21 23.22 11.09 -9.71
C GLN A 21 22.79 10.74 -11.14
N LEU A 22 21.77 11.40 -11.71
CA LEU A 22 21.28 11.13 -13.05
C LEU A 22 21.93 12.09 -14.07
N ILE A 23 22.52 11.51 -15.11
CA ILE A 23 23.24 12.22 -16.16
C ILE A 23 22.30 12.47 -17.33
N MET A 24 22.16 13.73 -17.74
CA MET A 24 21.38 14.09 -18.91
C MET A 24 22.10 13.73 -20.22
N PRO A 25 21.42 13.13 -21.22
CA PRO A 25 21.99 12.92 -22.54
C PRO A 25 22.50 14.22 -23.18
N GLU A 26 23.59 14.12 -23.94
CA GLU A 26 24.18 15.26 -24.62
C GLU A 26 23.16 15.95 -25.54
N GLY A 27 23.09 17.28 -25.44
CA GLY A 27 22.14 18.08 -26.21
C GLY A 27 20.69 17.99 -25.73
N TYR A 28 20.41 17.38 -24.57
CA TYR A 28 19.09 17.44 -23.93
C TYR A 28 19.13 18.22 -22.63
N ARG A 29 18.07 18.98 -22.37
CA ARG A 29 17.88 19.72 -21.12
C ARG A 29 16.45 19.56 -20.64
N ILE A 30 16.27 19.35 -19.34
CA ILE A 30 14.95 19.44 -18.71
C ILE A 30 14.90 20.77 -17.97
N MET A 31 13.79 21.48 -18.13
CA MET A 31 13.50 22.76 -17.51
C MET A 31 12.10 22.69 -16.88
N PRO A 32 11.74 23.57 -15.94
CA PRO A 32 10.44 23.53 -15.27
C PRO A 32 9.23 23.52 -16.22
N ASP A 33 9.39 24.07 -17.42
CA ASP A 33 8.36 24.20 -18.45
C ASP A 33 8.44 23.14 -19.57
N GLY A 34 9.40 22.22 -19.53
CA GLY A 34 9.47 21.17 -20.55
C GLY A 34 10.79 20.44 -20.70
N VAL A 35 10.82 19.56 -21.70
CA VAL A 35 12.04 18.89 -22.18
C VAL A 35 12.46 19.51 -23.50
N TYR A 36 13.73 19.89 -23.59
CA TYR A 36 14.32 20.59 -24.72
C TYR A 36 15.46 19.80 -25.33
N ARG A 37 15.67 20.00 -26.65
CA ARG A 37 16.86 19.56 -27.36
C ARG A 37 17.61 20.74 -27.93
N GLU A 38 18.89 20.79 -27.63
CA GLU A 38 19.85 21.75 -28.13
C GLU A 38 20.39 21.27 -29.48
N TYR A 39 20.37 22.17 -30.46
CA TYR A 39 20.90 21.92 -31.80
C TYR A 39 22.05 22.90 -32.06
N ASP A 40 23.23 22.34 -32.31
CA ASP A 40 24.47 23.02 -32.74
C ASP A 40 25.04 24.05 -31.74
N GLU A 41 26.21 24.62 -32.08
CA GLU A 41 26.92 25.66 -31.28
C GLU A 41 26.08 26.93 -31.04
N SER A 42 24.97 27.10 -31.77
CA SER A 42 24.05 28.22 -31.62
C SER A 42 23.17 28.17 -30.36
N GLN A 43 23.25 27.10 -29.57
CA GLN A 43 22.47 26.87 -28.33
C GLN A 43 20.95 27.02 -28.49
N ARG A 44 20.43 26.81 -29.71
CA ARG A 44 18.99 26.93 -29.96
C ARG A 44 18.27 25.71 -29.38
N LEU A 45 17.51 25.95 -28.30
CA LEU A 45 16.66 24.97 -27.67
C LEU A 45 15.36 24.78 -28.46
N LYS A 46 15.03 23.53 -28.81
CA LYS A 46 13.73 23.15 -29.36
C LYS A 46 12.95 22.36 -28.31
N LEU A 47 11.75 22.84 -28.00
CA LEU A 47 10.82 22.16 -27.11
C LEU A 47 10.36 20.82 -27.72
N ILE A 48 10.54 19.75 -26.97
CA ILE A 48 10.11 18.38 -27.30
C ILE A 48 8.78 18.05 -26.63
N SER A 49 8.64 18.44 -25.36
CA SER A 49 7.49 18.17 -24.51
C SER A 49 7.23 19.40 -23.64
N SER A 50 5.97 19.82 -23.54
CA SER A 50 5.52 20.98 -22.76
C SER A 50 5.52 20.76 -21.25
N THR A 51 6.03 19.62 -20.78
CA THR A 51 6.07 19.23 -19.39
C THR A 51 7.38 18.48 -19.16
N PRO A 52 8.14 18.77 -18.10
CA PRO A 52 9.34 18.02 -17.81
C PRO A 52 8.99 16.57 -17.44
N PHE A 53 9.83 15.63 -17.86
CA PHE A 53 9.72 14.23 -17.44
C PHE A 53 11.05 13.48 -17.59
N TYR A 54 11.28 12.50 -16.72
CA TYR A 54 12.43 11.59 -16.78
C TYR A 54 12.13 10.25 -16.10
N VAL A 55 12.97 9.25 -16.34
CA VAL A 55 12.88 7.96 -15.64
C VAL A 55 13.62 8.09 -14.31
N LYS A 56 12.86 8.07 -13.21
CA LYS A 56 13.37 8.26 -11.85
C LYS A 56 13.97 6.99 -11.25
N GLY A 57 13.46 5.83 -11.65
CA GLY A 57 13.93 4.55 -11.10
C GLY A 57 13.24 3.33 -11.65
N LEU A 58 13.56 2.18 -11.06
CA LEU A 58 13.01 0.87 -11.39
C LEU A 58 12.21 0.32 -10.21
N LEU A 59 11.00 -0.17 -10.49
CA LEU A 59 10.17 -0.88 -9.53
C LEU A 59 10.22 -2.38 -9.83
N VAL A 60 10.57 -3.20 -8.84
CA VAL A 60 10.56 -4.66 -8.96
C VAL A 60 9.21 -5.21 -8.52
N ASN A 61 8.44 -5.77 -9.45
CA ASN A 61 7.25 -6.55 -9.11
C ASN A 61 7.66 -8.01 -8.83
N LYS A 62 7.89 -8.31 -7.54
CA LYS A 62 8.32 -9.66 -7.09
C LYS A 62 7.32 -10.76 -7.47
N GLU A 63 6.02 -10.47 -7.44
CA GLU A 63 4.97 -11.46 -7.76
C GLU A 63 4.97 -11.90 -9.22
N ARG A 64 5.42 -11.02 -10.13
CA ARG A 64 5.36 -11.26 -11.58
C ARG A 64 6.73 -11.36 -12.24
N GLY A 65 7.80 -11.22 -11.47
CA GLY A 65 9.18 -11.19 -11.99
C GLY A 65 9.44 -10.07 -13.00
N ASN A 66 8.64 -8.99 -12.97
CA ASN A 66 8.70 -7.93 -13.98
C ASN A 66 9.20 -6.62 -13.38
N TYR A 67 10.03 -5.92 -14.15
CA TYR A 67 10.50 -4.57 -13.83
C TYR A 67 9.58 -3.53 -14.46
N MET A 68 9.32 -2.44 -13.75
CA MET A 68 8.60 -1.28 -14.27
C MET A 68 9.50 -0.05 -14.16
N TYR A 69 9.57 0.75 -15.21
CA TYR A 69 10.10 2.10 -15.12
C TYR A 69 9.11 2.98 -14.35
N VAL A 70 9.63 3.75 -13.39
CA VAL A 70 8.90 4.83 -12.73
C VAL A 70 9.32 6.13 -13.41
N VAL A 71 8.35 6.79 -14.03
CA VAL A 71 8.56 8.01 -14.81
C VAL A 71 7.91 9.14 -14.05
N GLU A 72 8.70 10.13 -13.68
CA GLU A 72 8.22 11.36 -13.04
C GLU A 72 7.86 12.36 -14.15
N VAL A 73 6.68 12.98 -14.06
CA VAL A 73 6.12 13.90 -15.06
C VAL A 73 5.52 15.11 -14.36
N GLY A 74 5.88 16.32 -14.77
CA GLY A 74 5.34 17.54 -14.15
C GLY A 74 6.39 18.26 -13.31
N GLY A 75 6.08 19.49 -12.87
CA GLY A 75 6.97 20.33 -12.08
C GLY A 75 6.75 20.17 -10.57
N GLU A 76 6.21 21.20 -9.92
CA GLU A 76 5.99 21.23 -8.46
C GLU A 76 5.02 20.15 -7.96
N GLU A 77 4.09 19.69 -8.80
CA GLU A 77 3.17 18.58 -8.56
C GLU A 77 3.49 17.42 -9.52
N ALA A 78 4.66 16.81 -9.35
CA ALA A 78 5.08 15.73 -10.22
C ALA A 78 4.25 14.46 -10.01
N ASP A 79 3.64 13.97 -11.10
CA ASP A 79 2.94 12.69 -11.17
C ASP A 79 3.93 11.55 -11.48
N GLU A 80 3.66 10.37 -10.93
CA GLU A 80 4.41 9.15 -11.27
C GLU A 80 3.61 8.24 -12.20
N ILE A 81 4.22 7.87 -13.32
CA ILE A 81 3.69 6.90 -14.27
C ILE A 81 4.54 5.63 -14.24
N TYR A 82 3.87 4.48 -14.17
CA TYR A 82 4.50 3.17 -14.17
C TYR A 82 4.40 2.51 -15.54
N VAL A 83 5.54 2.19 -16.15
CA VAL A 83 5.61 1.61 -17.50
C VAL A 83 6.39 0.31 -17.47
N SER A 84 5.87 -0.75 -18.09
CA SER A 84 6.57 -2.04 -18.17
C SER A 84 7.93 -1.91 -18.84
N ALA A 85 9.00 -2.40 -18.20
CA ALA A 85 10.35 -2.27 -18.74
C ALA A 85 10.55 -3.03 -20.07
N THR A 86 9.73 -4.05 -20.32
CA THR A 86 9.74 -4.86 -21.55
C THR A 86 9.22 -4.11 -22.79
N ARG A 87 8.56 -2.96 -22.64
CA ARG A 87 7.92 -2.23 -23.75
C ARG A 87 8.77 -1.10 -24.36
N GLY A 88 9.92 -0.80 -23.74
CA GLY A 88 10.90 0.14 -24.27
C GLY A 88 10.47 1.63 -24.28
N PRO A 89 11.32 2.51 -24.84
CA PRO A 89 11.17 3.98 -24.76
C PRO A 89 9.89 4.54 -25.37
N GLN A 90 9.38 3.93 -26.45
CA GLN A 90 8.17 4.42 -27.12
C GLN A 90 6.92 4.30 -26.26
N GLU A 91 6.85 3.27 -25.42
CA GLU A 91 5.72 3.06 -24.53
C GLU A 91 5.75 4.06 -23.36
N ILE A 92 6.95 4.44 -22.89
CA ILE A 92 7.09 5.53 -21.91
C ILE A 92 6.50 6.82 -22.49
N VAL A 93 6.93 7.22 -23.68
CA VAL A 93 6.38 8.42 -24.34
C VAL A 93 4.87 8.31 -24.57
N ARG A 94 4.36 7.11 -24.90
CA ARG A 94 2.92 6.90 -25.04
C ARG A 94 2.18 7.09 -23.72
N ALA A 95 2.72 6.60 -22.62
CA ALA A 95 2.12 6.72 -21.30
C ALA A 95 2.12 8.17 -20.81
N VAL A 96 3.25 8.87 -20.99
CA VAL A 96 3.41 10.29 -20.64
C VAL A 96 2.50 11.22 -21.48
N ALA A 97 2.10 10.81 -22.68
CA ALA A 97 1.25 11.62 -23.57
C ALA A 97 -0.14 11.92 -23.01
N GLY A 98 -0.58 11.21 -21.96
CA GLY A 98 -1.79 11.54 -21.22
C GLY A 98 -1.66 12.76 -20.30
N MET A 99 -0.43 13.18 -19.98
CA MET A 99 -0.11 14.23 -19.01
C MET A 99 0.67 15.40 -19.63
N THR A 100 1.12 15.28 -20.88
CA THR A 100 1.86 16.34 -21.58
C THR A 100 1.51 16.43 -23.06
N ILE A 101 1.85 17.55 -23.68
CA ILE A 101 1.81 17.73 -25.14
C ILE A 101 3.21 17.51 -25.69
N PHE A 102 3.36 16.47 -26.51
CA PHE A 102 4.58 16.23 -27.27
C PHE A 102 4.53 17.00 -28.60
N LEU A 103 5.42 17.98 -28.75
CA LEU A 103 5.64 18.64 -30.04
C LEU A 103 6.47 17.77 -30.98
N ARG A 104 7.34 16.92 -30.42
CA ARG A 104 8.29 16.09 -31.18
C ARG A 104 8.39 14.68 -30.60
N ARG A 105 7.32 13.88 -30.75
CA ARG A 105 7.20 12.54 -30.14
C ARG A 105 8.37 11.58 -30.44
N ARG A 106 8.91 11.60 -31.67
CA ARG A 106 10.07 10.76 -32.02
C ARG A 106 11.34 11.19 -31.27
N GLU A 107 11.55 12.48 -31.12
CA GLU A 107 12.69 13.02 -30.36
C GLU A 107 12.55 12.74 -28.86
N ALA A 108 11.33 12.74 -28.33
CA ALA A 108 11.05 12.32 -26.96
C ALA A 108 11.40 10.84 -26.71
N ALA A 109 11.12 9.96 -27.68
CA ALA A 109 11.47 8.54 -27.57
C ALA A 109 12.99 8.35 -27.61
N LYS A 110 13.67 9.07 -28.50
CA LYS A 110 15.13 9.09 -28.59
C LYS A 110 15.79 9.62 -27.32
N TYR A 111 15.24 10.69 -26.74
CA TYR A 111 15.64 11.21 -25.43
C TYR A 111 15.62 10.12 -24.37
N ILE A 112 14.51 9.38 -24.23
CA ILE A 112 14.39 8.32 -23.22
C ILE A 112 15.32 7.15 -23.51
N GLU A 113 15.51 6.80 -24.78
CA GLU A 113 16.45 5.76 -25.19
C GLU A 113 17.89 6.09 -24.76
N GLU A 114 18.36 7.30 -25.07
CA GLU A 114 19.70 7.77 -24.68
C GLU A 114 19.82 7.93 -23.16
N PHE A 115 18.78 8.46 -22.50
CA PHE A 115 18.74 8.60 -21.06
C PHE A 115 18.89 7.25 -20.35
N LEU A 116 18.15 6.23 -20.79
CA LEU A 116 18.27 4.88 -20.25
C LEU A 116 19.63 4.27 -20.57
N ALA A 117 20.16 4.45 -21.78
CA ALA A 117 21.47 3.91 -22.14
C ALA A 117 22.58 4.42 -21.20
N ILE A 118 22.49 5.67 -20.73
CA ILE A 118 23.44 6.28 -19.80
C ILE A 118 23.16 5.84 -18.36
N ASN A 119 21.91 5.94 -17.91
CA ASN A 119 21.56 5.87 -16.48
C ASN A 119 21.10 4.51 -16.00
N PHE A 120 20.80 3.54 -16.87
CA PHE A 120 20.07 2.32 -16.47
C PHE A 120 20.68 1.56 -15.29
N ARG A 121 22.02 1.51 -15.20
CA ARG A 121 22.72 0.81 -14.10
C ARG A 121 22.64 1.54 -12.77
N GLU A 122 22.54 2.87 -12.82
CA GLU A 122 22.50 3.75 -11.66
C GLU A 122 21.07 4.12 -11.26
N LEU A 123 20.06 3.66 -12.02
CA LEU A 123 18.66 3.87 -11.66
C LEU A 123 18.37 3.20 -10.31
N PRO A 124 17.88 3.96 -9.32
CA PRO A 124 17.57 3.39 -8.02
C PRO A 124 16.46 2.34 -8.16
N ILE A 125 16.64 1.21 -7.49
CA ILE A 125 15.56 0.26 -7.29
C ILE A 125 14.64 0.84 -6.23
N LEU A 126 13.55 1.43 -6.69
CA LEU A 126 12.50 1.92 -5.83
C LEU A 126 11.82 0.70 -5.22
N LYS A 127 11.78 0.64 -3.90
CA LYS A 127 10.80 -0.21 -3.24
C LYS A 127 9.46 0.45 -3.53
N LYS A 128 8.49 -0.33 -3.99
CA LYS A 128 7.12 0.12 -3.92
C LYS A 128 6.89 0.31 -2.44
N ASP A 129 6.88 1.55 -1.98
CA ASP A 129 6.44 1.87 -0.64
C ASP A 129 4.95 1.53 -0.62
N GLU A 130 4.66 0.23 -0.44
CA GLU A 130 3.34 -0.19 -0.06
C GLU A 130 2.98 0.41 1.30
N ASP A 131 3.96 0.93 2.04
CA ASP A 131 3.83 1.51 3.37
C ASP A 131 3.75 3.06 3.40
N ASN A 132 4.39 3.80 2.48
CA ASN A 132 4.29 5.29 2.46
C ASN A 132 3.02 5.82 1.77
N LEU A 133 2.18 4.95 1.20
CA LEU A 133 0.80 5.28 0.82
C LEU A 133 -0.22 4.86 1.91
N MET A 134 0.24 4.29 3.04
CA MET A 134 -0.61 3.69 4.08
C MET A 134 -0.68 4.49 5.38
N GLY A 135 0.00 5.63 5.48
CA GLY A 135 0.22 6.27 6.79
C GLY A 135 -0.93 7.09 7.37
N THR A 136 -1.86 7.64 6.57
CA THR A 136 -2.72 8.70 7.14
C THR A 136 -4.12 8.90 6.56
N GLU A 137 -4.49 8.27 5.43
CA GLU A 137 -5.77 8.58 4.78
C GLU A 137 -6.76 7.40 4.65
N MET A 138 -6.33 6.13 4.72
CA MET A 138 -7.24 5.00 4.45
C MET A 138 -8.11 4.57 5.65
N GLU A 139 -7.59 4.68 6.88
CA GLU A 139 -8.36 4.50 8.11
C GLU A 139 -9.48 5.56 8.22
N PRO A 140 -9.20 6.86 8.03
CA PRO A 140 -10.26 7.88 7.95
C PRO A 140 -11.33 7.56 6.91
N VAL A 141 -10.98 6.97 5.76
CA VAL A 141 -11.96 6.61 4.73
C VAL A 141 -12.88 5.48 5.18
N PHE A 142 -12.38 4.53 5.96
CA PHE A 142 -13.21 3.49 6.55
C PHE A 142 -14.21 4.09 7.54
N ASP A 143 -13.75 4.97 8.43
CA ASP A 143 -14.61 5.68 9.38
C ASP A 143 -15.64 6.56 8.66
N LEU A 144 -15.25 7.23 7.57
CA LEU A 144 -16.16 7.99 6.72
C LEU A 144 -17.24 7.08 6.10
N LEU A 145 -16.89 5.88 5.66
CA LEU A 145 -17.88 4.91 5.17
C LEU A 145 -18.83 4.48 6.29
N VAL A 146 -18.31 4.14 7.46
CA VAL A 146 -19.14 3.73 8.61
C VAL A 146 -20.10 4.84 9.01
N ASN A 147 -19.62 6.09 9.08
CA ASN A 147 -20.47 7.25 9.33
C ASN A 147 -21.50 7.45 8.21
N TYR A 148 -21.12 7.27 6.95
CA TYR A 148 -22.03 7.34 5.81
C TYR A 148 -23.15 6.29 5.89
N ILE A 149 -22.83 5.07 6.32
CA ILE A 149 -23.81 4.00 6.57
C ILE A 149 -24.75 4.40 7.70
N LYS A 150 -24.22 4.82 8.85
CA LYS A 150 -25.01 5.24 10.03
C LYS A 150 -25.95 6.41 9.73
N GLN A 151 -25.50 7.39 8.95
CA GLN A 151 -26.34 8.52 8.54
C GLN A 151 -27.47 8.14 7.57
N ASN A 152 -27.41 6.96 6.96
CA ASN A 152 -28.37 6.50 5.97
C ASN A 152 -28.98 5.13 6.35
N GLU A 153 -29.03 4.80 7.64
CA GLU A 153 -29.44 3.50 8.16
C GLU A 153 -30.81 3.04 7.63
N GLU A 154 -31.80 3.94 7.59
CA GLU A 154 -33.14 3.69 7.05
C GLU A 154 -33.11 3.09 5.62
N LYS A 155 -32.18 3.54 4.77
CA LYS A 155 -32.05 3.04 3.38
C LYS A 155 -31.46 1.63 3.30
N PHE A 156 -30.76 1.18 4.34
CA PHE A 156 -30.29 -0.19 4.48
C PHE A 156 -31.36 -1.09 5.10
N GLU A 157 -32.17 -0.57 6.01
CA GLU A 157 -33.36 -1.26 6.56
C GLU A 157 -34.38 -1.57 5.46
N ASP A 158 -34.66 -0.59 4.60
CA ASP A 158 -35.52 -0.71 3.42
C ASP A 158 -34.89 -1.53 2.27
N GLN A 159 -33.66 -2.02 2.47
CA GLN A 159 -32.87 -2.80 1.52
C GLN A 159 -32.58 -2.10 0.17
N GLN A 160 -32.79 -0.79 0.09
CA GLN A 160 -32.54 0.01 -1.10
C GLN A 160 -31.03 0.06 -1.40
N TRP A 161 -30.22 0.34 -0.38
CA TRP A 161 -28.78 0.56 -0.54
C TRP A 161 -27.90 -0.66 -0.25
N GLY A 162 -28.49 -1.66 0.40
CA GLY A 162 -27.76 -2.78 0.94
C GLY A 162 -28.62 -3.57 1.90
N ARG A 163 -28.02 -4.21 2.90
CA ARG A 163 -28.71 -4.66 4.11
C ARG A 163 -27.69 -4.93 5.20
N PHE A 164 -28.11 -4.86 6.45
CA PHE A 164 -27.34 -5.44 7.55
C PHE A 164 -27.40 -6.98 7.46
N LEU A 165 -26.24 -7.62 7.59
CA LEU A 165 -26.11 -9.07 7.78
C LEU A 165 -26.02 -9.40 9.27
N ASP A 166 -25.43 -8.50 10.03
CA ASP A 166 -25.28 -8.51 11.47
C ASP A 166 -25.15 -7.05 11.97
N ARG A 167 -25.06 -6.84 13.30
CA ARG A 167 -24.88 -5.52 13.94
C ARG A 167 -23.75 -4.70 13.31
N ASN A 168 -22.66 -5.38 12.97
CA ASN A 168 -21.41 -4.79 12.49
C ASN A 168 -21.00 -5.24 11.09
N ILE A 169 -21.91 -5.94 10.40
CA ILE A 169 -21.65 -6.47 9.07
C ILE A 169 -22.74 -5.93 8.15
N VAL A 170 -22.35 -5.11 7.17
CA VAL A 170 -23.26 -4.61 6.13
C VAL A 170 -22.88 -5.17 4.77
N ALA A 171 -23.87 -5.55 3.99
CA ALA A 171 -23.72 -5.77 2.57
C ALA A 171 -24.13 -4.50 1.83
N ILE A 172 -23.18 -3.75 1.28
CA ILE A 172 -23.42 -2.52 0.50
C ILE A 172 -23.43 -2.82 -1.00
N ARG A 173 -24.47 -2.35 -1.70
CA ARG A 173 -24.55 -2.50 -3.17
C ARG A 173 -23.40 -1.74 -3.82
N ILE A 174 -22.87 -2.29 -4.91
CA ILE A 174 -21.68 -1.76 -5.59
C ILE A 174 -21.87 -0.30 -6.00
N TYR A 175 -23.04 0.08 -6.53
CA TYR A 175 -23.27 1.46 -6.98
C TYR A 175 -23.30 2.46 -5.82
N VAL A 176 -23.83 2.08 -4.66
CA VAL A 176 -23.84 2.94 -3.44
C VAL A 176 -22.42 3.14 -2.95
N PHE A 177 -21.62 2.08 -2.96
CA PHE A 177 -20.20 2.19 -2.61
C PHE A 177 -19.45 3.10 -3.60
N ASP A 178 -19.74 2.99 -4.90
CA ASP A 178 -19.15 3.87 -5.91
C ASP A 178 -19.57 5.34 -5.72
N GLU A 179 -20.83 5.62 -5.38
CA GLU A 179 -21.32 6.96 -5.02
C GLU A 179 -20.62 7.53 -3.78
N PHE A 180 -20.45 6.70 -2.74
CA PHE A 180 -19.69 7.07 -1.55
C PHE A 180 -18.25 7.49 -1.92
N LEU A 181 -17.54 6.67 -2.70
CA LEU A 181 -16.16 6.97 -3.10
C LEU A 181 -16.07 8.30 -3.88
N ILE A 182 -17.02 8.56 -4.78
CA ILE A 182 -17.10 9.83 -5.50
C ILE A 182 -17.30 11.00 -4.52
N SER A 183 -18.23 10.87 -3.57
CA SER A 183 -18.52 11.92 -2.58
C SER A 183 -17.34 12.21 -1.66
N ALA A 184 -16.52 11.21 -1.38
CA ALA A 184 -15.33 11.31 -0.54
C ALA A 184 -14.07 11.76 -1.33
N GLY A 185 -14.19 12.04 -2.63
CA GLY A 185 -13.05 12.47 -3.46
C GLY A 185 -12.04 11.36 -3.76
N ILE A 186 -12.45 10.10 -3.66
CA ILE A 186 -11.56 8.94 -3.74
C ILE A 186 -11.54 8.37 -5.15
N SER A 187 -10.36 8.35 -5.77
CA SER A 187 -10.17 7.85 -7.14
C SER A 187 -9.88 6.35 -7.23
N SER A 188 -9.37 5.72 -6.15
CA SER A 188 -8.78 4.38 -6.23
C SER A 188 -9.55 3.28 -5.47
N LYS A 189 -10.75 2.96 -5.96
CA LYS A 189 -11.61 1.86 -5.43
C LYS A 189 -10.85 0.56 -5.13
N LYS A 190 -10.04 0.09 -6.09
CA LYS A 190 -9.34 -1.20 -5.97
C LYS A 190 -8.32 -1.20 -4.83
N LYS A 191 -7.63 -0.07 -4.59
CA LYS A 191 -6.63 0.04 -3.52
C LYS A 191 -7.30 -0.08 -2.15
N ILE A 192 -8.40 0.65 -1.94
CA ILE A 192 -9.18 0.62 -0.69
C ILE A 192 -9.71 -0.77 -0.39
N LEU A 193 -10.39 -1.39 -1.35
CA LEU A 193 -10.96 -2.72 -1.13
C LEU A 193 -9.88 -3.77 -0.81
N ASN A 194 -8.70 -3.68 -1.44
CA ASN A 194 -7.58 -4.55 -1.13
C ASN A 194 -6.95 -4.25 0.24
N HIS A 195 -6.91 -2.98 0.65
CA HIS A 195 -6.44 -2.57 1.97
C HIS A 195 -7.39 -3.10 3.06
N TRP A 196 -8.70 -2.89 2.91
CA TRP A 196 -9.73 -3.40 3.82
C TRP A 196 -9.80 -4.92 3.86
N LYS A 197 -9.57 -5.59 2.73
CA LYS A 197 -9.44 -7.06 2.71
C LYS A 197 -8.28 -7.52 3.60
N ARG A 198 -7.13 -6.85 3.54
CA ARG A 198 -5.95 -7.20 4.36
C ARG A 198 -6.19 -6.96 5.86
N HIS A 199 -6.98 -5.95 6.21
CA HIS A 199 -7.33 -5.64 7.60
C HIS A 199 -8.56 -6.40 8.11
N GLY A 200 -9.12 -7.32 7.31
CA GLY A 200 -10.32 -8.08 7.70
C GLY A 200 -11.62 -7.27 7.69
N TRP A 201 -11.62 -6.01 7.24
CA TRP A 201 -12.81 -5.16 7.15
C TRP A 201 -13.67 -5.44 5.91
N LEU A 202 -13.12 -6.11 4.89
CA LEU A 202 -13.86 -6.55 3.71
C LEU A 202 -13.90 -8.08 3.66
N GLN A 203 -15.09 -8.67 3.80
CA GLN A 203 -15.30 -10.10 3.62
C GLN A 203 -15.39 -10.44 2.13
N VAL A 204 -14.57 -11.41 1.71
CA VAL A 204 -14.59 -11.97 0.35
C VAL A 204 -14.83 -13.47 0.41
N ASP A 205 -15.40 -14.05 -0.65
CA ASP A 205 -15.52 -15.51 -0.74
C ASP A 205 -14.11 -16.13 -0.91
N ASN A 206 -13.87 -17.27 -0.25
CA ASN A 206 -12.61 -18.02 -0.38
C ASN A 206 -12.32 -18.31 -1.87
N ASP A 207 -11.07 -18.07 -2.29
CA ASP A 207 -10.57 -18.23 -3.67
C ASP A 207 -11.16 -17.31 -4.75
N SER A 208 -11.95 -16.30 -4.39
CA SER A 208 -12.49 -15.38 -5.39
C SER A 208 -11.46 -14.32 -5.81
N LYS A 209 -11.17 -14.25 -7.12
CA LYS A 209 -10.51 -13.09 -7.74
C LYS A 209 -11.33 -11.81 -7.62
N HIS A 210 -12.58 -11.90 -7.18
CA HIS A 210 -13.49 -10.80 -7.03
C HIS A 210 -13.60 -10.35 -5.57
N LEU A 211 -13.47 -9.04 -5.36
CA LEU A 211 -13.60 -8.39 -4.04
C LEU A 211 -15.05 -8.23 -3.57
N ALA A 212 -16.02 -8.55 -4.42
CA ALA A 212 -17.46 -8.49 -4.12
C ALA A 212 -18.03 -9.90 -3.99
N ARG A 213 -18.90 -10.09 -3.00
CA ARG A 213 -19.56 -11.35 -2.62
C ARG A 213 -20.99 -11.42 -3.16
N GLN A 214 -21.49 -12.62 -3.43
CA GLN A 214 -22.92 -12.82 -3.68
C GLN A 214 -23.70 -12.84 -2.37
N VAL A 215 -24.66 -11.91 -2.23
CA VAL A 215 -25.55 -11.78 -1.08
C VAL A 215 -27.00 -11.68 -1.53
N ARG A 216 -27.95 -11.97 -0.65
CA ARG A 216 -29.38 -11.87 -0.95
C ARG A 216 -29.94 -10.54 -0.43
N ILE A 217 -30.20 -9.59 -1.32
CA ILE A 217 -30.77 -8.27 -1.00
C ILE A 217 -32.12 -8.17 -1.73
N ASP A 218 -33.17 -7.78 -1.01
CA ASP A 218 -34.54 -7.69 -1.53
C ASP A 218 -35.00 -9.00 -2.21
N GLY A 219 -34.76 -10.13 -1.52
CA GLY A 219 -35.09 -11.47 -2.01
C GLY A 219 -34.28 -11.98 -3.21
N ARG A 220 -33.40 -11.16 -3.82
CA ARG A 220 -32.61 -11.50 -5.02
C ARG A 220 -31.13 -11.66 -4.70
N LYS A 221 -30.45 -12.60 -5.38
CA LYS A 221 -28.98 -12.73 -5.29
C LYS A 221 -28.32 -11.61 -6.11
N GLN A 222 -27.45 -10.84 -5.48
CA GLN A 222 -26.73 -9.72 -6.08
C GLN A 222 -25.30 -9.66 -5.57
N ARG A 223 -24.42 -8.97 -6.31
CA ARG A 223 -23.05 -8.71 -5.86
C ARG A 223 -23.01 -7.45 -5.00
N ALA A 224 -22.38 -7.57 -3.84
CA ALA A 224 -22.20 -6.47 -2.89
C ALA A 224 -20.80 -6.54 -2.27
N TYR A 225 -20.33 -5.43 -1.72
CA TYR A 225 -19.20 -5.46 -0.80
C TYR A 225 -19.74 -5.75 0.60
N VAL A 226 -19.12 -6.71 1.29
CA VAL A 226 -19.54 -7.07 2.65
C VAL A 226 -18.50 -6.48 3.61
N ILE A 227 -18.89 -5.41 4.27
CA ILE A 227 -18.03 -4.60 5.12
C ILE A 227 -18.29 -5.00 6.58
N HIS A 228 -17.21 -5.25 7.31
CA HIS A 228 -17.20 -5.57 8.73
C HIS A 228 -16.40 -4.49 9.45
N TRP A 229 -17.01 -3.78 10.40
CA TRP A 229 -16.29 -2.86 11.29
C TRP A 229 -16.33 -3.42 12.71
N PRO A 230 -15.19 -3.60 13.39
CA PRO A 230 -15.20 -4.10 14.76
C PRO A 230 -15.96 -3.14 15.68
N ASP A 231 -16.70 -3.67 16.67
CA ASP A 231 -17.33 -2.83 17.69
C ASP A 231 -16.24 -2.02 18.39
N SER A 232 -16.43 -0.70 18.47
CA SER A 232 -15.46 0.22 19.07
C SER A 232 -15.41 0.15 20.61
N THR A 233 -15.78 -0.98 21.20
CA THR A 233 -15.33 -1.31 22.56
C THR A 233 -13.83 -1.59 22.47
N PRO A 234 -12.96 -0.83 23.17
CA PRO A 234 -11.57 -1.19 23.31
C PRO A 234 -11.48 -2.37 24.29
N GLU A 235 -11.97 -3.52 23.87
CA GLU A 235 -11.74 -4.83 24.46
C GLU A 235 -11.49 -5.77 23.28
N ASP A 236 -10.21 -6.00 23.03
CA ASP A 236 -9.66 -7.26 22.53
C ASP A 236 -10.35 -7.93 21.33
N GLU A 237 -10.08 -7.46 20.11
CA GLU A 237 -10.19 -8.31 18.90
C GLU A 237 -9.07 -8.00 17.89
N HIS A 238 -7.84 -8.36 18.25
CA HIS A 238 -6.93 -8.89 17.24
C HIS A 238 -7.51 -10.22 16.77
N GLY A 239 -7.65 -10.35 15.45
CA GLY A 239 -8.38 -11.42 14.80
C GLY A 239 -8.10 -12.78 15.41
N VAL A 240 -9.18 -13.49 15.74
CA VAL A 240 -9.15 -14.91 16.10
C VAL A 240 -8.59 -15.68 14.90
N GLN A 241 -7.25 -15.75 14.80
CA GLN A 241 -6.60 -16.99 14.42
C GLN A 241 -6.92 -17.94 15.56
N SER A 242 -7.78 -18.92 15.30
CA SER A 242 -8.24 -19.92 16.26
C SER A 242 -7.14 -20.94 16.64
N GLY A 243 -5.89 -20.50 16.72
CA GLY A 243 -4.79 -21.22 17.32
C GLY A 243 -3.90 -20.20 18.00
N GLY A 244 -3.90 -20.17 19.33
CA GLY A 244 -2.85 -19.46 20.04
C GLY A 244 -1.47 -20.05 19.72
N ILE A 245 -0.41 -19.35 20.11
CA ILE A 245 0.99 -19.70 19.81
C ILE A 245 1.29 -21.17 20.13
N LYS A 246 1.90 -21.88 19.17
CA LYS A 246 2.27 -23.30 19.23
C LYS A 246 3.79 -23.48 19.10
N PRO A 247 4.32 -24.65 19.47
CA PRO A 247 5.70 -25.01 19.13
C PRO A 247 5.91 -24.92 17.61
N GLY A 248 7.02 -24.32 17.19
CA GLY A 248 7.37 -24.00 15.81
C GLY A 248 7.10 -22.54 15.41
N ASP A 249 6.24 -21.82 16.13
CA ASP A 249 5.91 -20.44 15.80
C ASP A 249 7.07 -19.49 16.12
N TYR A 250 7.33 -18.55 15.21
CA TYR A 250 8.23 -17.42 15.45
C TYR A 250 7.44 -16.27 16.07
N VAL A 251 7.80 -15.85 17.27
CA VAL A 251 7.05 -14.88 18.08
C VAL A 251 7.80 -13.57 18.23
N VAL A 252 7.06 -12.47 18.33
CA VAL A 252 7.59 -11.15 18.69
C VAL A 252 6.91 -10.68 19.97
N LEU A 253 7.71 -10.50 21.02
CA LEU A 253 7.27 -10.06 22.33
C LEU A 253 7.80 -8.67 22.62
N VAL A 254 7.10 -7.93 23.46
CA VAL A 254 7.61 -6.69 24.06
C VAL A 254 7.50 -6.77 25.57
N ASN A 255 8.57 -6.43 26.27
CA ASN A 255 8.53 -6.18 27.71
C ASN A 255 7.73 -4.89 27.94
N VAL A 256 6.63 -4.97 28.67
CA VAL A 256 5.68 -3.86 28.84
C VAL A 256 6.31 -2.71 29.64
N GLU A 257 7.22 -3.01 30.58
CA GLU A 257 7.87 -2.01 31.42
C GLU A 257 9.01 -1.29 30.68
N THR A 258 9.86 -2.02 29.96
CA THR A 258 11.07 -1.46 29.33
C THR A 258 10.85 -1.06 27.86
N GLY A 259 9.82 -1.59 27.21
CA GLY A 259 9.57 -1.43 25.78
C GLY A 259 10.53 -2.26 24.89
N GLU A 260 11.41 -3.06 25.49
CA GLU A 260 12.37 -3.89 24.77
C GLU A 260 11.65 -5.02 24.02
N LYS A 261 12.03 -5.22 22.76
CA LYS A 261 11.45 -6.25 21.89
C LYS A 261 12.34 -7.48 21.85
N THR A 262 11.73 -8.64 21.99
CA THR A 262 12.39 -9.94 21.87
C THR A 262 11.70 -10.74 20.79
N ALA A 263 12.45 -11.26 19.83
CA ALA A 263 11.91 -12.12 18.78
C ALA A 263 12.61 -13.48 18.81
N ALA A 264 11.85 -14.57 18.81
CA ALA A 264 12.40 -15.91 18.99
C ALA A 264 11.44 -16.98 18.46
N THR A 265 11.95 -18.19 18.19
CA THR A 265 11.10 -19.34 17.87
C THR A 265 10.76 -20.13 19.13
N LEU A 266 9.48 -20.41 19.35
CA LEU A 266 9.04 -21.30 20.43
C LEU A 266 9.27 -22.75 20.01
N VAL A 267 10.08 -23.51 20.76
CA VAL A 267 10.47 -24.89 20.40
C VAL A 267 10.26 -25.87 21.55
N GLU A 268 10.05 -27.14 21.21
CA GLU A 268 10.04 -28.23 22.20
C GLU A 268 11.42 -28.37 22.87
N PRO A 269 11.48 -28.82 24.14
CA PRO A 269 12.73 -28.85 24.90
C PRO A 269 13.83 -29.71 24.25
N GLU A 270 13.45 -30.75 23.52
CA GLU A 270 14.35 -31.68 22.83
C GLU A 270 15.08 -31.03 21.64
N LEU A 271 14.56 -29.91 21.11
CA LEU A 271 15.13 -29.19 19.97
C LEU A 271 16.16 -28.14 20.38
N ILE A 272 16.34 -27.93 21.69
CA ILE A 272 17.38 -27.04 22.22
C ILE A 272 18.66 -27.85 22.30
N SER A 273 19.57 -27.58 21.36
CA SER A 273 20.92 -28.10 21.38
C SER A 273 21.89 -27.00 21.78
N ASP A 274 23.01 -27.36 22.42
CA ASP A 274 24.08 -26.42 22.83
C ASP A 274 24.75 -25.68 21.64
N GLN A 275 24.31 -25.94 20.40
CA GLN A 275 24.83 -25.35 19.16
C GLN A 275 23.77 -24.56 18.36
N SER A 276 22.64 -24.19 18.97
CA SER A 276 21.63 -23.39 18.27
C SER A 276 22.08 -21.93 18.07
N ASP A 277 22.31 -21.55 16.82
CA ASP A 277 22.73 -20.20 16.36
C ASP A 277 21.58 -19.17 16.30
N GLY A 278 20.46 -19.41 17.00
CA GLY A 278 19.26 -18.56 16.93
C GLY A 278 18.58 -18.35 18.28
N ASP A 279 17.80 -17.27 18.35
CA ASP A 279 16.99 -16.94 19.53
C ASP A 279 15.83 -17.95 19.64
N LEU A 280 16.02 -18.96 20.49
CA LEU A 280 15.03 -20.02 20.76
C LEU A 280 14.47 -19.89 22.18
N ILE A 281 13.15 -20.08 22.31
CA ILE A 281 12.48 -20.16 23.61
C ILE A 281 11.97 -21.59 23.79
N SER A 282 12.40 -22.27 24.85
CA SER A 282 11.87 -23.58 25.21
C SER A 282 10.43 -23.48 25.70
N THR A 283 9.56 -24.39 25.27
CA THR A 283 8.25 -24.61 25.91
C THR A 283 8.36 -25.09 27.36
N ALA A 284 9.52 -25.55 27.82
CA ALA A 284 9.77 -25.86 29.24
C ALA A 284 10.23 -24.64 30.06
N SER A 285 10.69 -23.56 29.41
CA SER A 285 11.11 -22.34 30.11
C SER A 285 9.90 -21.63 30.74
N PRO A 286 10.07 -20.83 31.81
CA PRO A 286 8.98 -20.02 32.36
C PRO A 286 8.31 -19.13 31.32
N LEU A 287 9.12 -18.50 30.45
CA LEU A 287 8.64 -17.64 29.37
C LEU A 287 7.84 -18.43 28.33
N GLY A 288 8.37 -19.56 27.84
CA GLY A 288 7.69 -20.38 26.84
C GLY A 288 6.41 -21.05 27.34
N ARG A 289 6.35 -21.46 28.62
CA ARG A 289 5.12 -22.00 29.23
C ARG A 289 4.01 -20.95 29.32
N ALA A 290 4.35 -19.72 29.69
CA ALA A 290 3.39 -18.63 29.78
C ALA A 290 2.91 -18.16 28.40
N LEU A 291 3.74 -18.36 27.37
CA LEU A 291 3.48 -17.97 25.99
C LEU A 291 2.59 -18.96 25.22
N LEU A 292 2.61 -20.26 25.58
CA LEU A 292 1.82 -21.28 24.89
C LEU A 292 0.32 -20.94 24.88
N GLY A 293 -0.28 -20.96 23.69
CA GLY A 293 -1.70 -20.67 23.51
C GLY A 293 -2.07 -19.20 23.59
N LYS A 294 -1.09 -18.29 23.77
CA LYS A 294 -1.33 -16.84 23.77
C LYS A 294 -1.61 -16.33 22.37
N CYS A 295 -2.50 -15.35 22.27
CA CYS A 295 -2.81 -14.66 21.03
C CYS A 295 -2.06 -13.32 20.91
N ILE A 296 -2.02 -12.77 19.70
CA ILE A 296 -1.50 -11.42 19.46
C ILE A 296 -2.32 -10.42 20.29
N GLY A 297 -1.64 -9.51 20.98
CA GLY A 297 -2.24 -8.51 21.86
C GLY A 297 -2.33 -8.94 23.32
N GLU A 298 -2.33 -10.25 23.61
CA GLU A 298 -2.41 -10.71 25.00
C GLU A 298 -1.15 -10.33 25.79
N THR A 299 -1.36 -9.91 27.03
CA THR A 299 -0.29 -9.77 28.02
C THR A 299 -0.21 -10.98 28.95
N PHE A 300 0.98 -11.26 29.44
CA PHE A 300 1.22 -12.33 30.40
C PHE A 300 2.43 -12.01 31.28
N GLU A 301 2.36 -12.46 32.53
CA GLU A 301 3.45 -12.31 33.49
C GLU A 301 4.34 -13.56 33.52
N VAL A 302 5.65 -13.34 33.62
CA VAL A 302 6.64 -14.39 33.84
C VAL A 302 7.43 -14.08 35.09
N ASP A 303 7.58 -15.07 35.96
CA ASP A 303 8.34 -14.98 37.19
C ASP A 303 9.60 -15.84 37.08
N VAL A 304 10.73 -15.20 36.76
CA VAL A 304 12.06 -15.85 36.67
C VAL A 304 13.02 -15.34 37.74
N ASP A 305 12.86 -14.09 38.18
CA ASP A 305 13.65 -13.44 39.25
C ASP A 305 12.95 -12.16 39.75
N LYS A 306 12.31 -11.46 38.81
CA LYS A 306 11.34 -10.39 39.05
C LYS A 306 10.15 -10.64 38.15
N LYS A 307 8.94 -10.33 38.64
CA LYS A 307 7.76 -10.31 37.80
C LYS A 307 7.99 -9.37 36.63
N THR A 308 7.96 -9.92 35.42
CA THR A 308 8.10 -9.17 34.19
C THR A 308 6.87 -9.45 33.33
N GLU A 309 6.22 -8.37 32.88
CA GLU A 309 5.05 -8.46 32.01
C GLU A 309 5.47 -8.35 30.54
N TYR A 310 5.00 -9.28 29.73
CA TYR A 310 5.22 -9.31 28.28
C TYR A 310 3.90 -9.18 27.55
N ARG A 311 3.94 -8.60 26.35
CA ARG A 311 2.83 -8.57 25.40
C ARG A 311 3.24 -9.21 24.08
N VAL A 312 2.37 -10.05 23.54
CA VAL A 312 2.56 -10.62 22.20
C VAL A 312 2.25 -9.54 21.16
N LEU A 313 3.25 -9.14 20.38
CA LEU A 313 3.07 -8.17 19.29
C LEU A 313 2.71 -8.83 17.98
N ASP A 314 3.28 -10.00 17.70
CA ASP A 314 3.04 -10.75 16.47
C ASP A 314 3.50 -12.21 16.63
N TYR A 315 3.02 -13.11 15.77
CA TYR A 315 3.65 -14.41 15.57
C TYR A 315 3.42 -14.95 14.15
N PHE A 316 4.36 -15.75 13.67
CA PHE A 316 4.35 -16.38 12.36
C PHE A 316 4.46 -17.89 12.53
N SER A 317 3.40 -18.61 12.14
CA SER A 317 3.47 -20.06 12.09
C SER A 317 4.34 -20.50 10.92
N SER A 318 5.36 -21.30 11.22
CA SER A 318 6.05 -22.07 10.18
C SER A 318 5.05 -23.10 9.65
N ASN A 319 4.48 -22.84 8.47
CA ASN A 319 3.74 -23.86 7.72
C ASN A 319 4.71 -24.96 7.29
N THR A 320 5.04 -25.86 8.21
CA THR A 320 5.68 -27.14 7.88
C THR A 320 4.58 -28.07 7.39
N HIS A 321 4.58 -28.29 6.06
CA HIS A 321 3.84 -29.34 5.38
C HIS A 321 4.26 -30.73 5.84
#